data_AF-A0A2N6DAJ1-F1
#
_entry.id   AF-A0A2N6DAJ1-F1
#
_cell.length_a   1.000
_cell.length_b   1.000
_cell.length_c   1.000
_cell.angle_alpha   90.00
_cell.angle_beta   90.00
_cell.angle_gamma   90.00
#
_symmetry.space_group_name_H-M   'P 1'
#
loop_
_entity.id
_entity.type
_entity.pdbx_description
1 polymer ?
#
loop_
_entity_poly.entity_id
_entity_poly.type
_entity_poly.pdbx_seq_one_letter_code
_entity_poly.pdbx_strand_id
1 'polypeptide(L)'
;MKITHDKPDTLVINGEMKTIEDYTEIKNALASVLNDGLDSITIIIQDSMTITSSIIGLFTKTVHGDGLKIKLLVGSDRLYNLLEDLNLIAIFNVSKN
;
A
#
# COMPACT_ATOMS: atom_id res chain seq x y z
N MET A 1 8.69 10.67 0.78
CA MET A 1 7.28 10.34 0.43
C MET A 1 6.33 11.34 1.07
N LYS A 2 5.09 11.45 0.62
CA LYS A 2 3.99 12.14 1.31
C LYS A 2 2.75 11.27 1.32
N ILE A 3 2.16 11.08 2.50
CA ILE A 3 0.88 10.37 2.69
C ILE A 3 -0.22 11.39 2.97
N THR A 4 -1.38 11.23 2.32
CA THR A 4 -2.60 11.98 2.61
C THR A 4 -3.79 11.05 2.71
N HIS A 5 -4.70 11.34 3.63
CA HIS A 5 -5.98 10.64 3.74
C HIS A 5 -7.03 11.45 2.96
N ASP A 6 -7.51 10.89 1.85
CA ASP A 6 -8.62 11.48 1.09
C ASP A 6 -9.96 11.15 1.77
N LYS A 7 -10.03 9.94 2.36
CA LYS A 7 -11.18 9.39 3.10
C LYS A 7 -10.67 8.49 4.23
N PRO A 8 -11.51 8.10 5.22
CA PRO A 8 -11.11 7.20 6.30
C PRO A 8 -10.51 5.87 5.80
N ASP A 9 -11.02 5.35 4.69
CA ASP A 9 -10.62 4.09 4.07
C ASP A 9 -9.65 4.26 2.87
N THR A 10 -9.16 5.48 2.63
CA THR A 10 -8.37 5.80 1.44
C THR A 10 -7.07 6.53 1.80
N LEU A 11 -5.95 5.90 1.45
CA LEU A 11 -4.61 6.42 1.67
C LEU A 11 -3.95 6.73 0.33
N VAL A 12 -3.50 7.96 0.13
CA VAL A 12 -2.81 8.39 -1.09
C VAL A 12 -1.32 8.58 -0.80
N ILE A 13 -0.47 7.89 -1.53
CA ILE A 13 0.99 7.92 -1.44
C ILE A 13 1.54 8.64 -2.68
N ASN A 14 2.34 9.67 -2.41
CA ASN A 14 3.10 10.41 -3.41
C ASN A 14 4.60 10.30 -3.12
N GLY A 15 5.38 10.11 -4.17
CA GLY A 15 6.81 9.83 -4.13
C GLY A 15 7.14 8.37 -3.85
N GLU A 16 8.44 8.08 -3.92
CA GLU A 16 9.00 6.74 -3.74
C GLU A 16 8.93 6.26 -2.28
N MET A 17 8.72 4.94 -2.09
CA MET A 17 8.66 4.27 -0.78
C MET A 17 9.94 3.44 -0.55
N LYS A 18 11.05 4.09 -0.20
CA LYS A 18 12.39 3.47 -0.20
C LYS A 18 13.10 3.51 1.15
N THR A 19 12.72 4.41 2.05
CA THR A 19 13.44 4.60 3.31
C THR A 19 12.76 3.90 4.48
N ILE A 20 13.45 3.85 5.62
CA ILE A 20 12.91 3.30 6.87
C ILE A 20 11.81 4.21 7.43
N GLU A 21 11.94 5.51 7.21
CA GLU A 21 10.93 6.51 7.56
C GLU A 21 9.66 6.24 6.75
N ASP A 22 9.77 6.02 5.43
CA ASP A 22 8.62 5.69 4.57
C ASP A 22 7.88 4.44 5.09
N TYR A 23 8.63 3.40 5.45
CA TYR A 23 8.07 2.18 6.05
C TYR A 23 7.31 2.47 7.35
N THR A 24 7.89 3.30 8.21
CA THR A 24 7.31 3.63 9.52
C THR A 24 6.03 4.45 9.35
N GLU A 25 6.02 5.42 8.45
CA GLU A 25 4.85 6.23 8.14
C GLU A 25 3.69 5.38 7.59
N ILE A 26 3.96 4.50 6.62
CA ILE A 26 2.95 3.60 6.05
C ILE A 26 2.40 2.66 7.13
N LYS A 27 3.26 2.08 7.96
CA LYS A 27 2.85 1.20 9.06
C LYS A 27 1.92 1.93 10.03
N ASN A 28 2.25 3.16 10.41
CA ASN A 28 1.43 3.93 11.34
C ASN A 28 0.07 4.28 10.74
N ALA A 29 0.02 4.61 9.45
CA ALA A 29 -1.23 4.91 8.76
C ALA A 29 -2.15 3.68 8.68
N LEU A 30 -1.60 2.50 8.37
CA LEU A 30 -2.35 1.23 8.39
C LEU A 30 -2.85 0.87 9.79
N ALA A 31 -2.02 1.09 10.82
CA ALA A 31 -2.42 0.86 12.21
C ALA A 31 -3.56 1.79 12.64
N SER A 32 -3.57 3.05 12.19
CA SER A 32 -4.69 3.98 12.45
C SER A 32 -5.99 3.44 11.87
N VAL A 33 -5.97 2.97 10.62
CA VAL A 33 -7.14 2.42 9.92
C VAL A 33 -7.72 1.21 10.65
N LEU A 34 -6.86 0.32 11.16
CA LEU A 34 -7.27 -0.80 12.01
C LEU A 34 -7.88 -0.34 13.33
N ASN A 35 -7.28 0.65 13.99
CA ASN A 35 -7.80 1.21 15.24
C ASN A 35 -9.15 1.90 15.06
N ASP A 36 -9.41 2.46 13.87
CA ASP A 36 -10.69 3.06 13.49
C ASP A 36 -11.76 1.98 13.17
N GLY A 37 -11.41 0.69 13.26
CA GLY A 37 -12.32 -0.44 13.13
C GLY A 37 -12.63 -0.84 11.68
N LEU A 38 -11.84 -0.36 10.71
CA LEU A 38 -12.04 -0.68 9.30
C LEU A 38 -11.45 -2.06 8.97
N ASP A 39 -12.17 -2.80 8.11
CA ASP A 39 -11.76 -4.13 7.62
C ASP A 39 -11.06 -4.08 6.26
N SER A 40 -11.02 -2.90 5.64
CA SER A 40 -10.50 -2.69 4.30
C SER A 40 -9.93 -1.29 4.09
N ILE A 41 -8.96 -1.18 3.19
CA ILE A 41 -8.34 0.09 2.79
C ILE A 41 -7.98 0.09 1.30
N THR A 42 -8.19 1.23 0.65
CA THR A 42 -7.65 1.52 -0.68
C THR A 42 -6.38 2.36 -0.54
N ILE A 43 -5.27 1.91 -1.12
CA ILE A 43 -4.01 2.64 -1.16
C ILE A 43 -3.74 3.06 -2.61
N ILE A 44 -3.69 4.36 -2.86
CA ILE A 44 -3.43 4.94 -4.16
C ILE A 44 -1.97 5.37 -4.22
N ILE A 45 -1.18 4.72 -5.06
CA ILE A 45 0.24 4.99 -5.28
C ILE A 45 0.36 5.73 -6.61
N GLN A 46 0.58 7.05 -6.58
CA GLN A 46 0.45 7.87 -7.79
C GLN A 46 1.66 7.74 -8.74
N ASP A 47 2.88 7.84 -8.21
CA ASP A 47 4.10 8.08 -9.00
C ASP A 47 5.29 7.20 -8.59
N SER A 48 5.13 6.33 -7.59
CA SER A 48 6.18 5.38 -7.21
C SER A 48 6.39 4.35 -8.32
N MET A 49 7.64 4.17 -8.74
CA MET A 49 8.02 3.23 -9.80
C MET A 49 8.40 1.85 -9.26
N THR A 50 8.62 1.76 -7.95
CA THR A 50 9.05 0.54 -7.27
C THR A 50 8.45 0.46 -5.87
N ILE A 51 8.65 -0.69 -5.23
CA ILE A 51 8.31 -0.95 -3.84
C ILE A 51 9.41 -1.84 -3.26
N THR A 52 9.81 -1.58 -2.02
CA THR A 52 10.83 -2.39 -1.35
C THR A 52 10.22 -3.66 -0.75
N SER A 53 11.05 -4.68 -0.54
CA SER A 53 10.61 -5.95 0.06
C SER A 53 10.06 -5.77 1.48
N SER A 54 10.54 -4.76 2.23
CA SER A 54 10.00 -4.44 3.56
C SER A 54 8.57 -3.92 3.50
N ILE A 55 8.23 -3.08 2.53
CA ILE A 55 6.85 -2.59 2.33
C ILE A 55 5.94 -3.72 1.84
N ILE A 56 6.43 -4.58 0.93
CA ILE A 56 5.68 -5.78 0.52
C ILE A 56 5.40 -6.65 1.76
N GLY A 57 6.42 -6.92 2.59
CA GLY A 57 6.27 -7.70 3.81
C GLY A 57 5.28 -7.08 4.81
N LEU A 58 5.28 -5.75 4.93
CA LEU A 58 4.30 -5.01 5.72
C LEU A 58 2.88 -5.25 5.20
N PHE A 59 2.63 -5.04 3.91
CA PHE A 59 1.31 -5.25 3.31
C PHE A 59 0.85 -6.71 3.43
N THR A 60 1.74 -7.67 3.19
CA THR A 60 1.44 -9.10 3.36
C THR A 60 1.05 -9.40 4.81
N LYS A 61 1.79 -8.88 5.79
CA LYS A 61 1.44 -9.04 7.21
C LYS A 61 0.07 -8.42 7.50
N THR A 62 -0.21 -7.25 6.97
CA THR A 62 -1.48 -6.56 7.20
C THR A 62 -2.67 -7.33 6.62
N VAL A 63 -2.52 -7.92 5.42
CA VAL A 63 -3.56 -8.75 4.81
C VAL A 63 -3.75 -10.08 5.53
N HIS A 64 -2.67 -10.82 5.78
CA HIS A 64 -2.74 -12.20 6.26
C HIS A 64 -2.72 -12.34 7.80
N GLY A 65 -2.04 -11.42 8.48
CA GLY A 65 -1.89 -11.41 9.93
C GLY A 65 -2.95 -10.57 10.62
N ASP A 66 -3.11 -9.32 10.16
CA ASP A 66 -4.04 -8.37 10.79
C ASP A 66 -5.46 -8.44 10.21
N GLY A 67 -5.63 -9.09 9.04
CA GLY A 67 -6.93 -9.32 8.40
C GLY A 67 -7.49 -8.14 7.62
N LEU A 68 -6.72 -7.06 7.44
CA LEU A 68 -7.14 -5.86 6.71
C LEU A 68 -7.02 -6.11 5.20
N LYS A 69 -8.14 -6.00 4.47
CA LYS A 69 -8.14 -6.13 3.00
C LYS A 69 -7.49 -4.90 2.37
N ILE A 70 -6.47 -5.11 1.56
CA ILE A 70 -5.81 -4.02 0.83
C ILE A 70 -6.25 -4.06 -0.64
N LYS A 71 -6.59 -2.89 -1.19
CA LYS A 71 -6.70 -2.65 -2.62
C LYS A 71 -5.64 -1.62 -3.03
N LEU A 72 -4.75 -1.98 -3.95
CA LEU A 72 -3.77 -1.03 -4.50
C LEU A 72 -4.26 -0.44 -5.83
N LEU A 73 -4.27 0.89 -5.93
CA LEU A 73 -4.40 1.62 -7.18
C LEU A 73 -3.03 2.18 -7.56
N VAL A 74 -2.45 1.72 -8.66
CA VAL A 74 -1.08 2.06 -9.05
C VAL A 74 -1.08 2.90 -10.32
N GLY A 75 -0.52 4.11 -10.26
CA GLY A 75 -0.41 5.00 -11.42
C GLY A 75 0.76 4.67 -12.36
N SER A 76 1.78 3.96 -11.88
CA SER A 76 2.93 3.56 -12.67
C SER A 76 2.78 2.17 -13.29
N ASP A 77 2.86 2.09 -14.61
CA ASP A 77 2.94 0.80 -15.32
C ASP A 77 4.12 -0.06 -14.85
N ARG A 78 5.24 0.59 -14.49
CA ARG A 78 6.43 -0.11 -14.02
C ARG A 78 6.18 -0.79 -12.68
N LEU A 79 5.54 -0.10 -11.74
CA LEU A 79 5.19 -0.67 -10.45
C LEU A 79 4.12 -1.75 -10.61
N TYR A 80 3.12 -1.54 -11.48
CA TYR A 80 2.12 -2.57 -11.77
C TYR A 80 2.78 -3.85 -12.28
N ASN A 81 3.63 -3.75 -13.31
CA ASN A 81 4.32 -4.90 -13.90
C ASN A 81 5.25 -5.58 -12.88
N LEU A 82 5.94 -4.81 -12.03
CA LEU A 82 6.74 -5.37 -10.94
C LEU A 82 5.89 -6.22 -9.98
N LEU A 83 4.71 -5.74 -9.60
CA LEU A 83 3.79 -6.49 -8.73
C LEU A 83 3.22 -7.72 -9.43
N GLU A 84 3.02 -7.67 -10.75
CA GLU A 84 2.63 -8.79 -11.60
C GLU A 84 3.72 -9.87 -11.66
N ASP A 85 4.96 -9.49 -11.95
CA ASP A 85 6.11 -10.39 -11.98
C ASP A 85 6.33 -11.11 -10.64
N LEU A 86 6.01 -10.43 -9.54
CA LEU A 86 6.08 -10.97 -8.18
C LEU A 86 4.83 -11.77 -7.76
N ASN A 87 3.83 -11.90 -8.62
CA ASN A 87 2.53 -12.56 -8.36
C ASN A 87 1.74 -11.95 -7.18
N LEU A 88 1.87 -10.64 -6.97
CA LEU A 88 1.23 -9.92 -5.86
C LEU A 88 -0.13 -9.29 -6.24
N ILE A 89 -0.48 -9.29 -7.53
CA ILE A 89 -1.71 -8.67 -8.06
C ILE A 89 -2.96 -9.17 -7.34
N ALA A 90 -3.10 -10.49 -7.19
CA ALA A 90 -4.26 -11.08 -6.54
C ALA A 90 -4.27 -10.86 -5.02
N ILE A 91 -3.08 -10.85 -4.38
CA ILE A 91 -2.94 -10.72 -2.93
C ILE A 91 -3.34 -9.32 -2.47
N PHE A 92 -2.95 -8.28 -3.22
CA PHE A 92 -3.20 -6.89 -2.88
C PHE A 92 -4.30 -6.23 -3.72
N ASN A 93 -5.07 -7.03 -4.47
CA ASN A 93 -6.14 -6.57 -5.35
C ASN A 93 -5.70 -5.36 -6.20
N VAL A 94 -4.58 -5.52 -6.90
CA VAL A 94 -3.90 -4.42 -7.60
C VAL A 94 -4.64 -4.08 -8.89
N SER A 95 -4.88 -2.81 -9.11
CA SER A 95 -5.42 -2.27 -10.36
C SER A 95 -4.71 -0.98 -10.74
N LYS A 96 -4.76 -0.61 -12.03
CA LYS A 96 -4.23 0.67 -12.50
C LYS A 96 -5.13 1.81 -12.01
N ASN A 97 -4.51 2.94 -11.64
CA ASN A 97 -5.20 4.17 -11.27
C ASN A 97 -5.62 4.99 -12.49
#